data_AF-A0A6P5F4J5-F1
#
_entry.id   AF-A0A6P5F4J5-F1
#
_cell.length_a   1.000
_cell.length_b   1.000
_cell.length_c   1.000
_cell.angle_alpha   90.00
_cell.angle_beta   90.00
_cell.angle_gamma   90.00
#
_symmetry.space_group_name_H-M   'P 1'
#
loop_
_entity.id
_entity.type
_entity.pdbx_description
1 polymer ?
#
loop_
_entity_poly.entity_id
_entity_poly.type
_entity_poly.pdbx_seq_one_letter_code
_entity_poly.pdbx_strand_id
1 'polypeptide(L)'
;MGPQLNFPPPFLSLVFRSASSLGFSISDFRFRREEEGREMYTLRRCPLLLRHQNPNLFFTGTTIRAFSSSSSDPSSLKRSAASLLDSLSLKQGQTLVQNCGDSDIGKIVVELAKERKLQTISIVGDKPGTPDIIEELKALGGDIVVPESYTKTWYMKRLVREMSPSVGINYSDGYQATAVGKAVADGGTLVSYKKQLPKHVVYDGATRKAIEWDAFTKEKKLKVLNL
;
A
#
# COMPACT_ATOMS: atom_id res chain seq x y z
N MET A 1 24.14 -25.98 -17.02
CA MET A 1 23.79 -25.98 -15.59
C MET A 1 23.55 -24.53 -15.18
N GLY A 2 22.28 -24.11 -15.05
CA GLY A 2 21.92 -22.77 -14.59
C GLY A 2 21.69 -22.76 -13.07
N PRO A 3 21.77 -21.60 -12.40
CA PRO A 3 21.67 -21.53 -10.95
C PRO A 3 20.23 -21.78 -10.49
N GLN A 4 20.07 -22.72 -9.56
CA GLN A 4 18.83 -22.97 -8.82
C GLN A 4 18.67 -21.87 -7.77
N LEU A 5 17.69 -20.98 -7.95
CA LEU A 5 17.24 -20.07 -6.90
C LEU A 5 16.33 -20.85 -5.94
N ASN A 6 16.91 -21.32 -4.83
CA ASN A 6 16.20 -21.92 -3.72
C ASN A 6 15.46 -20.84 -2.93
N PHE A 7 14.13 -20.82 -3.01
CA PHE A 7 13.29 -20.09 -2.06
C PHE A 7 12.97 -21.01 -0.87
N PRO A 8 13.12 -20.57 0.39
CA PRO A 8 12.72 -21.35 1.56
C PRO A 8 11.17 -21.45 1.66
N PRO A 9 10.61 -22.61 2.06
CA PRO A 9 9.16 -22.76 2.21
C PRO A 9 8.70 -22.12 3.53
N PRO A 10 7.80 -21.12 3.45
CA PRO A 10 6.41 -21.38 3.86
C PRO A 10 5.35 -20.78 2.91
N PHE A 11 5.75 -20.17 1.78
CA PHE A 11 4.80 -19.49 0.88
C PHE A 11 3.88 -20.42 0.08
N LEU A 12 4.17 -21.72 -0.02
CA LEU A 12 3.31 -22.68 -0.74
C LEU A 12 2.18 -23.28 0.11
N SER A 13 2.24 -23.26 1.44
CA SER A 13 1.28 -24.03 2.25
C SER A 13 -0.09 -23.35 2.40
N LEU A 14 -0.18 -22.03 2.22
CA LEU A 14 -1.44 -21.29 2.42
C LEU A 14 -2.32 -21.24 1.16
N VAL A 15 -1.75 -21.38 -0.04
CA VAL A 15 -2.51 -21.43 -1.30
C VAL A 15 -3.13 -22.82 -1.54
N PHE A 16 -2.58 -23.88 -0.94
CA PHE A 16 -2.99 -25.26 -1.21
C PHE A 16 -4.10 -25.82 -0.32
N ARG A 17 -4.53 -25.14 0.75
CA ARG A 17 -5.64 -25.63 1.60
C ARG A 17 -7.05 -25.32 1.09
N SER A 18 -7.20 -24.62 -0.04
CA SER A 18 -8.51 -24.27 -0.63
C SER A 18 -8.74 -24.81 -2.06
N ALA A 19 -7.78 -25.55 -2.63
CA ALA A 19 -7.83 -25.98 -4.04
C ALA A 19 -8.05 -27.49 -4.25
N SER A 20 -8.25 -28.27 -3.19
CA SER A 20 -8.48 -29.72 -3.29
C SER A 20 -9.92 -30.10 -3.69
N SER A 21 -10.83 -29.13 -3.86
CA SER A 21 -12.23 -29.40 -4.24
C SER A 21 -12.52 -29.31 -5.74
N LEU A 22 -11.53 -29.00 -6.60
CA LEU A 22 -11.80 -28.70 -8.01
C LEU A 22 -10.94 -29.45 -9.05
N GLY A 23 -10.17 -30.47 -8.67
CA GLY A 23 -9.71 -31.50 -9.63
C GLY A 23 -8.94 -31.04 -10.88
N PHE A 24 -7.96 -30.12 -10.76
CA PHE A 24 -7.12 -29.70 -11.88
C PHE A 24 -5.69 -30.26 -11.81
N SER A 25 -5.24 -30.84 -12.94
CA SER A 25 -3.94 -31.49 -13.17
C SER A 25 -2.85 -30.50 -13.63
N ILE A 26 -1.60 -30.78 -13.26
CA ILE A 26 -0.41 -29.93 -13.41
C ILE A 26 0.27 -30.14 -14.77
N SER A 27 -0.27 -29.58 -15.85
CA SER A 27 0.43 -29.66 -17.16
C SER A 27 0.44 -28.41 -18.04
N ASP A 28 -0.20 -27.30 -17.67
CA ASP A 28 -0.32 -26.13 -18.58
C ASP A 28 0.43 -24.85 -18.13
N PHE A 29 1.71 -24.97 -17.76
CA PHE A 29 2.56 -23.80 -17.55
C PHE A 29 3.73 -23.75 -18.54
N ARG A 30 3.56 -22.97 -19.63
CA ARG A 30 4.63 -22.62 -20.57
C ARG A 30 5.14 -21.20 -20.26
N PHE A 31 6.34 -21.12 -19.69
CA PHE A 31 7.02 -19.89 -19.29
C PHE A 31 7.76 -19.27 -20.50
N ARG A 32 7.51 -18.00 -20.82
CA ARG A 32 8.24 -17.24 -21.83
C ARG A 32 9.17 -16.25 -21.12
N ARG A 33 10.46 -16.37 -21.38
CA ARG A 33 11.58 -15.60 -20.80
C ARG A 33 11.95 -14.46 -21.75
N GLU A 34 12.11 -13.25 -21.24
CA GLU A 34 12.87 -12.18 -21.90
C GLU A 34 13.89 -11.62 -20.90
N GLU A 35 15.14 -11.54 -21.34
CA GLU A 35 16.28 -10.91 -20.67
C GLU A 35 16.68 -9.64 -21.41
N GLU A 36 17.20 -8.65 -20.67
CA GLU A 36 18.19 -7.58 -21.00
C GLU A 36 17.90 -6.38 -20.08
N GLY A 37 18.84 -5.63 -19.48
CA GLY A 37 20.28 -5.47 -19.59
C GLY A 37 20.72 -4.39 -18.56
N ARG A 38 22.03 -4.24 -18.32
CA ARG A 38 22.69 -3.62 -17.15
C ARG A 38 22.91 -2.09 -17.25
N GLU A 39 23.13 -1.45 -16.09
CA GLU A 39 24.20 -0.48 -15.70
C GLU A 39 23.67 0.64 -14.77
N MET A 40 24.44 1.39 -13.98
CA MET A 40 25.63 1.23 -13.13
C MET A 40 25.63 2.50 -12.24
N TYR A 41 26.11 2.41 -10.99
CA TYR A 41 26.04 3.48 -9.97
C TYR A 41 26.90 4.71 -10.28
N THR A 42 26.46 5.90 -9.87
CA THR A 42 27.39 7.00 -9.53
C THR A 42 26.87 7.83 -8.34
N LEU A 43 27.58 7.72 -7.21
CA LEU A 43 27.50 8.61 -6.06
C LEU A 43 28.13 9.95 -6.41
N ARG A 44 27.44 11.08 -6.18
CA ARG A 44 28.08 12.38 -5.92
C ARG A 44 27.38 13.14 -4.80
N ARG A 45 28.23 13.78 -4.01
CA ARG A 45 28.06 14.36 -2.68
C ARG A 45 27.09 15.56 -2.62
N CYS A 46 26.47 15.72 -1.45
CA CYS A 46 25.84 16.95 -0.94
C CYS A 46 26.80 18.16 -0.96
N PRO A 47 26.24 19.37 -0.92
CA PRO A 47 26.39 20.14 0.32
C PRO A 47 25.11 20.85 0.82
N LEU A 48 25.12 21.05 2.14
CA LEU A 48 24.21 21.81 2.99
C LEU A 48 23.85 23.21 2.43
N LEU A 49 22.61 23.65 2.65
CA LEU A 49 22.31 25.07 2.85
C LEU A 49 21.11 25.27 3.79
N LEU A 50 21.24 26.34 4.57
CA LEU A 50 20.64 26.62 5.85
C LEU A 50 19.15 26.99 5.82
N ARG A 51 18.55 26.78 7.00
CA ARG A 51 17.36 27.45 7.56
C ARG A 51 17.20 28.91 7.12
N HIS A 52 15.98 29.27 6.77
CA HIS A 52 15.43 30.60 7.09
C HIS A 52 14.01 30.40 7.64
N GLN A 53 13.81 30.76 8.91
CA GLN A 53 12.48 30.96 9.50
C GLN A 53 11.96 32.32 9.03
N ASN A 54 10.65 32.45 8.82
CA ASN A 54 9.99 33.74 8.99
C ASN A 54 8.57 33.51 9.56
N PRO A 55 8.21 34.19 10.66
CA PRO A 55 6.94 34.05 11.36
C PRO A 55 5.89 35.01 10.79
N ASN A 56 4.67 34.88 11.31
CA ASN A 56 3.44 35.64 11.03
C ASN A 56 2.47 34.95 10.06
N LEU A 57 1.43 34.32 10.61
CA LEU A 57 0.06 34.68 10.26
C LEU A 57 -0.90 34.32 11.40
N PHE A 58 -1.82 35.26 11.65
CA PHE A 58 -2.66 35.39 12.83
C PHE A 58 -3.82 34.39 12.91
N PHE A 59 -4.22 34.13 14.15
CA PHE A 59 -5.41 33.38 14.58
C PHE A 59 -6.71 33.93 14.00
N THR A 60 -7.60 33.04 13.52
CA THR A 60 -8.98 32.86 13.99
C THR A 60 -9.62 31.64 13.30
N GLY A 61 -10.42 30.87 14.04
CA GLY A 61 -11.36 29.89 13.47
C GLY A 61 -10.90 28.44 13.38
N THR A 62 -11.24 27.65 14.40
CA THR A 62 -11.61 26.22 14.34
C THR A 62 -10.89 25.37 13.28
N THR A 63 -9.70 24.85 13.57
CA THR A 63 -8.97 23.99 12.61
C THR A 63 -8.25 22.83 13.32
N ILE A 64 -8.42 21.64 12.73
CA ILE A 64 -7.75 20.37 13.04
C ILE A 64 -6.24 20.61 13.14
N ARG A 65 -5.62 20.22 14.27
CA ARG A 65 -4.19 20.47 14.52
C ARG A 65 -3.33 19.76 13.47
N ALA A 66 -2.58 20.53 12.70
CA ALA A 66 -1.48 20.04 11.88
C ALA A 66 -0.37 19.50 12.81
N PHE A 67 -0.08 18.20 12.70
CA PHE A 67 0.95 17.53 13.50
C PHE A 67 2.32 17.67 12.82
N SER A 68 3.19 18.47 13.45
CA SER A 68 4.62 18.58 13.13
C SER A 68 5.39 17.33 13.58
N SER A 69 6.30 16.88 12.73
CA SER A 69 7.14 15.70 12.88
C SER A 69 8.32 15.94 13.84
N SER A 70 8.16 15.58 15.11
CA SER A 70 9.28 15.27 16.02
C SER A 70 8.76 14.52 17.24
N SER A 71 9.20 13.26 17.42
CA SER A 71 8.85 12.34 18.50
C SER A 71 7.35 12.25 18.80
N SER A 72 6.57 11.67 17.89
CA SER A 72 5.19 11.34 18.20
C SER A 72 5.17 10.18 19.20
N ASP A 73 4.78 10.48 20.44
CA ASP A 73 4.41 9.47 21.43
C ASP A 73 3.55 8.38 20.76
N PRO A 74 3.92 7.09 20.87
CA PRO A 74 3.17 5.97 20.29
C PRO A 74 1.67 6.01 20.62
N SER A 75 1.33 6.51 21.81
CA SER A 75 -0.07 6.66 22.24
C SER A 75 -0.84 7.65 21.37
N SER A 76 -0.18 8.71 20.91
CA SER A 76 -0.78 9.76 20.08
C SER A 76 -0.95 9.31 18.63
N LEU A 77 0.01 8.56 18.08
CA LEU A 77 -0.14 7.92 16.77
C LEU A 77 -1.29 6.92 16.76
N LYS A 78 -1.38 6.06 17.80
CA LYS A 78 -2.47 5.08 17.92
C LYS A 78 -3.84 5.75 17.98
N ARG A 79 -4.00 6.84 18.73
CA ARG A 79 -5.25 7.63 18.74
C ARG A 79 -5.59 8.22 17.38
N SER A 80 -4.61 8.78 16.67
CA SER A 80 -4.81 9.35 15.34
C SER A 80 -5.24 8.29 14.32
N ALA A 81 -4.57 7.14 14.29
CA ALA A 81 -4.92 6.03 13.42
C ALA A 81 -6.31 5.46 13.75
N ALA A 82 -6.65 5.32 15.04
CA ALA A 82 -7.96 4.88 15.48
C ALA A 82 -9.06 5.84 15.01
N SER A 83 -8.87 7.15 15.21
CA SER A 83 -9.82 8.17 14.75
C SER A 83 -10.00 8.16 13.23
N LEU A 84 -8.92 7.93 12.47
CA LEU A 84 -9.00 7.76 11.02
C LEU A 84 -9.85 6.54 10.64
N LEU A 85 -9.61 5.38 11.26
CA LEU A 85 -10.42 4.19 11.01
C LEU A 85 -11.88 4.34 11.46
N ASP A 86 -12.15 5.09 12.53
CA ASP A 86 -13.50 5.41 12.98
C ASP A 86 -14.26 6.25 11.94
N SER A 87 -13.59 7.24 11.35
CA SER A 87 -14.19 8.09 10.31
C SER A 87 -14.62 7.32 9.05
N LEU A 88 -14.04 6.13 8.84
CA LEU A 88 -14.30 5.28 7.68
C LEU A 88 -15.47 4.32 7.88
N SER A 89 -15.99 4.19 9.11
CA SER A 89 -17.18 3.37 9.43
C SER A 89 -17.12 1.93 8.88
N LEU A 90 -15.93 1.32 8.91
CA LEU A 90 -15.69 -0.04 8.43
C LEU A 90 -16.40 -1.08 9.30
N LYS A 91 -17.08 -2.03 8.67
CA LYS A 91 -17.74 -3.17 9.33
C LYS A 91 -16.78 -4.34 9.45
N GLN A 92 -16.98 -5.17 10.47
CA GLN A 92 -16.23 -6.42 10.64
C GLN A 92 -16.28 -7.27 9.36
N GLY A 93 -15.15 -7.87 8.99
CA GLY A 93 -14.98 -8.65 7.77
C GLY A 93 -14.76 -7.83 6.50
N GLN A 94 -14.79 -6.49 6.56
CA GLN A 94 -14.40 -5.67 5.41
C GLN A 94 -12.89 -5.56 5.29
N THR A 95 -12.42 -5.43 4.05
CA THR A 95 -11.01 -5.31 3.72
C THR A 95 -10.59 -3.86 3.56
N LEU A 96 -9.47 -3.49 4.17
CA LEU A 96 -8.75 -2.25 3.92
C LEU A 96 -7.44 -2.54 3.17
N VAL A 97 -7.05 -1.65 2.26
CA VAL A 97 -5.73 -1.68 1.62
C VAL A 97 -4.93 -0.43 2.00
N GLN A 98 -3.65 -0.59 2.31
CA GLN A 98 -2.77 0.53 2.61
C GLN A 98 -1.41 0.35 1.94
N ASN A 99 -0.72 1.45 1.64
CA ASN A 99 0.72 1.44 1.36
C ASN A 99 1.53 1.85 2.59
N CYS A 100 2.85 1.85 2.47
CA CYS A 100 3.77 2.16 3.57
C CYS A 100 3.45 1.33 4.84
N GLY A 101 3.10 0.05 4.68
CA GLY A 101 2.74 -0.82 5.80
C GLY A 101 3.85 -0.95 6.85
N ASP A 102 5.10 -0.77 6.44
CA ASP A 102 6.31 -0.81 7.26
C ASP A 102 6.53 0.44 8.13
N SER A 103 5.74 1.49 7.94
CA SER A 103 5.78 2.69 8.79
C SER A 103 5.14 2.46 10.16
N ASP A 104 5.49 3.28 11.16
CA ASP A 104 4.91 3.17 12.51
C ASP A 104 3.38 3.28 12.48
N ILE A 105 2.85 4.20 11.67
CA ILE A 105 1.39 4.35 11.50
C ILE A 105 0.78 3.16 10.76
N GLY A 106 1.46 2.61 9.75
CA GLY A 106 1.01 1.43 9.01
C GLY A 106 0.93 0.18 9.89
N LYS A 107 1.94 -0.03 10.74
CA LYS A 107 1.96 -1.10 11.76
C LYS A 107 0.80 -0.96 12.75
N ILE A 108 0.57 0.25 13.27
CA ILE A 108 -0.55 0.56 14.15
C ILE A 108 -1.90 0.30 13.46
N VAL A 109 -2.05 0.66 12.18
CA VAL A 109 -3.28 0.38 11.42
C VAL A 109 -3.54 -1.12 11.31
N VAL A 110 -2.51 -1.94 11.11
CA VAL A 110 -2.64 -3.41 11.11
C VAL A 110 -3.13 -3.93 12.45
N GLU A 111 -2.53 -3.48 13.56
CA GLU A 111 -2.97 -3.88 14.90
C GLU A 111 -4.43 -3.50 15.16
N LEU A 112 -4.81 -2.25 14.86
CA LEU A 112 -6.17 -1.74 15.04
C LEU A 112 -7.16 -2.47 14.13
N ALA A 113 -6.77 -2.83 12.92
CA ALA A 113 -7.60 -3.59 11.99
C ALA A 113 -7.91 -4.98 12.55
N LYS A 114 -6.90 -5.66 13.11
CA LYS A 114 -7.08 -6.94 13.80
C LYS A 114 -7.98 -6.82 15.02
N GLU A 115 -7.77 -5.82 15.88
CA GLU A 115 -8.65 -5.52 17.03
C GLU A 115 -10.12 -5.34 16.58
N ARG A 116 -10.33 -4.75 15.41
CA ARG A 116 -11.66 -4.48 14.81
C ARG A 116 -12.19 -5.60 13.91
N LYS A 117 -11.47 -6.73 13.79
CA LYS A 117 -11.82 -7.85 12.90
C LYS A 117 -12.00 -7.43 11.44
N LEU A 118 -11.15 -6.50 10.98
CA LEU A 118 -11.04 -6.10 9.58
C LEU A 118 -9.96 -6.93 8.90
N GLN A 119 -10.08 -7.10 7.59
CA GLN A 119 -9.03 -7.71 6.78
C GLN A 119 -8.10 -6.63 6.22
N THR A 120 -6.83 -6.97 6.03
CA THR A 120 -5.79 -6.02 5.61
C THR A 120 -5.00 -6.50 4.41
N ILE A 121 -4.80 -5.61 3.44
CA ILE A 121 -3.79 -5.73 2.39
C ILE A 121 -2.77 -4.61 2.60
N SER A 122 -1.59 -4.95 3.11
CA SER A 122 -0.50 -3.99 3.35
C SER A 122 0.54 -4.07 2.25
N ILE A 123 0.76 -2.97 1.53
CA ILE A 123 1.79 -2.84 0.51
C ILE A 123 3.05 -2.28 1.16
N VAL A 124 4.18 -2.94 0.94
CA VAL A 124 5.51 -2.53 1.43
C VAL A 124 6.47 -2.31 0.28
N GLY A 125 7.42 -1.39 0.42
CA GLY A 125 8.42 -1.13 -0.62
C GLY A 125 9.35 -2.32 -0.84
N ASP A 126 9.82 -2.49 -2.08
CA ASP A 126 10.88 -3.45 -2.41
C ASP A 126 12.23 -2.92 -1.89
N LYS A 127 12.75 -3.51 -0.81
CA LYS A 127 14.05 -3.15 -0.22
C LYS A 127 14.71 -4.36 0.44
N PRO A 128 16.03 -4.31 0.71
CA PRO A 128 16.66 -5.31 1.57
C PRO A 128 15.94 -5.37 2.92
N GLY A 129 15.58 -6.58 3.38
CA GLY A 129 14.79 -6.80 4.60
C GLY A 129 13.27 -6.80 4.42
N THR A 130 12.74 -6.65 3.19
CA THR A 130 11.29 -6.81 2.94
C THR A 130 10.72 -8.15 3.45
N PRO A 131 11.41 -9.31 3.36
CA PRO A 131 10.92 -10.55 3.94
C PRO A 131 10.67 -10.46 5.46
N ASP A 132 11.60 -9.87 6.20
CA ASP A 132 11.51 -9.70 7.65
C ASP A 132 10.34 -8.77 8.01
N ILE A 133 10.16 -7.69 7.24
CA ILE A 133 9.03 -6.76 7.39
C ILE A 133 7.69 -7.47 7.15
N ILE A 134 7.62 -8.36 6.17
CA ILE A 134 6.41 -9.15 5.90
C ILE A 134 6.08 -10.05 7.09
N GLU A 135 7.09 -10.70 7.68
CA GLU A 135 6.90 -11.54 8.87
C GLU A 135 6.48 -10.71 10.08
N GLU A 136 7.11 -9.55 10.30
CA GLU A 136 6.74 -8.62 11.36
C GLU A 136 5.27 -8.18 11.24
N LEU A 137 4.85 -7.72 10.07
CA LEU A 137 3.47 -7.27 9.86
C LEU A 137 2.46 -8.40 10.02
N LYS A 138 2.79 -9.62 9.60
CA LYS A 138 1.95 -10.80 9.85
C LYS A 138 1.86 -11.12 11.34
N ALA A 139 2.95 -11.01 12.09
CA ALA A 139 2.95 -11.22 13.54
C ALA A 139 2.06 -10.21 14.27
N LEU A 140 2.05 -8.94 13.82
CA LEU A 140 1.16 -7.90 14.34
C LEU A 140 -0.32 -8.19 14.05
N GLY A 141 -0.61 -8.91 12.96
CA GLY A 141 -1.98 -9.27 12.59
C GLY A 141 -2.37 -9.02 11.15
N GLY A 142 -1.41 -8.69 10.28
CA GLY A 142 -1.69 -8.45 8.87
C GLY A 142 -2.10 -9.73 8.16
N ASP A 143 -3.22 -9.69 7.44
CA ASP A 143 -3.73 -10.84 6.69
C ASP A 143 -2.89 -11.08 5.44
N ILE A 144 -2.74 -10.03 4.63
CA ILE A 144 -2.00 -10.08 3.37
C ILE A 144 -1.00 -8.92 3.34
N VAL A 145 0.27 -9.26 3.17
CA VAL A 145 1.36 -8.29 3.02
C VAL A 145 2.06 -8.57 1.70
N VAL A 146 2.15 -7.56 0.85
CA VAL A 146 2.68 -7.69 -0.52
C VAL A 146 3.76 -6.64 -0.78
N PRO A 147 4.85 -7.01 -1.47
CA PRO A 147 5.81 -6.01 -1.94
C PRO A 147 5.21 -5.16 -3.07
N GLU A 148 5.76 -3.97 -3.30
CA GLU A 148 5.32 -3.06 -4.36
C GLU A 148 5.36 -3.74 -5.74
N SER A 149 6.40 -4.51 -6.04
CA SER A 149 6.55 -5.31 -7.25
C SER A 149 5.37 -6.27 -7.49
N TYR A 150 4.81 -6.87 -6.43
CA TYR A 150 3.64 -7.75 -6.53
C TYR A 150 2.41 -7.01 -7.05
N THR A 151 2.26 -5.72 -6.74
CA THR A 151 1.10 -4.92 -7.16
C THR A 151 1.00 -4.74 -8.68
N LYS A 152 2.13 -4.91 -9.38
CA LYS A 152 2.23 -4.85 -10.85
C LYS A 152 1.78 -6.14 -11.54
N THR A 153 1.65 -7.23 -10.77
CA THR A 153 1.34 -8.55 -11.31
C THR A 153 -0.16 -8.75 -11.52
N TRP A 154 -0.51 -9.74 -12.34
CA TRP A 154 -1.91 -10.17 -12.48
C TRP A 154 -2.48 -10.77 -11.18
N TYR A 155 -1.62 -11.33 -10.32
CA TYR A 155 -2.03 -11.91 -9.03
C TYR A 155 -2.63 -10.86 -8.10
N MET A 156 -2.10 -9.63 -8.10
CA MET A 156 -2.71 -8.53 -7.34
C MET A 156 -4.15 -8.25 -7.78
N LYS A 157 -4.43 -8.27 -9.09
CA LYS A 157 -5.78 -8.05 -9.60
C LYS A 157 -6.75 -9.14 -9.14
N ARG A 158 -6.28 -10.39 -9.08
CA ARG A 158 -7.07 -11.51 -8.56
C ARG A 158 -7.34 -11.34 -7.06
N LEU A 159 -6.30 -11.06 -6.27
CA LEU A 159 -6.41 -10.81 -4.84
C LEU A 159 -7.41 -9.70 -4.51
N VAL A 160 -7.32 -8.57 -5.22
CA VAL A 160 -8.23 -7.44 -5.04
C VAL A 160 -9.68 -7.80 -5.37
N ARG A 161 -9.92 -8.63 -6.39
CA ARG A 161 -11.28 -9.10 -6.73
C ARG A 161 -11.84 -10.04 -5.67
N GLU A 162 -11.00 -10.90 -5.10
CA GLU A 162 -11.41 -11.85 -4.06
C GLU A 162 -11.70 -11.13 -2.73
N MET A 163 -10.86 -10.18 -2.32
CA MET A 163 -10.97 -9.48 -1.03
C MET A 163 -11.86 -8.21 -1.08
N SER A 164 -12.06 -7.65 -2.27
CA SER A 164 -12.85 -6.44 -2.55
C SER A 164 -12.67 -5.30 -1.51
N PRO A 165 -11.48 -4.68 -1.42
CA PRO A 165 -11.20 -3.65 -0.41
C PRO A 165 -12.13 -2.44 -0.48
N SER A 166 -12.91 -2.19 0.57
CA SER A 166 -13.86 -1.05 0.59
C SER A 166 -13.15 0.29 0.80
N VAL A 167 -11.98 0.26 1.43
CA VAL A 167 -11.19 1.46 1.76
C VAL A 167 -9.73 1.28 1.36
N GLY A 168 -9.16 2.33 0.77
CA GLY A 168 -7.72 2.47 0.54
C GLY A 168 -7.14 3.64 1.34
N ILE A 169 -6.00 3.44 1.99
CA ILE A 169 -5.26 4.50 2.70
C ILE A 169 -3.90 4.69 2.03
N ASN A 170 -3.65 5.91 1.58
CA ASN A 170 -2.42 6.30 0.89
C ASN A 170 -1.57 7.24 1.77
N TYR A 171 -0.30 6.89 1.91
CA TYR A 171 0.74 7.64 2.64
C TYR A 171 1.91 8.07 1.74
N SER A 172 1.87 7.75 0.44
CA SER A 172 2.95 8.03 -0.51
C SER A 172 2.46 8.82 -1.73
N ASP A 173 3.39 9.20 -2.58
CA ASP A 173 3.14 9.68 -3.93
C ASP A 173 3.46 8.57 -4.96
N GLY A 174 3.33 8.90 -6.24
CA GLY A 174 3.77 8.07 -7.35
C GLY A 174 2.99 6.77 -7.55
N TYR A 175 3.71 5.70 -7.84
CA TYR A 175 3.11 4.41 -8.24
C TYR A 175 2.39 3.71 -7.09
N GLN A 176 2.90 3.75 -5.86
CA GLN A 176 2.22 3.13 -4.72
C GLN A 176 0.85 3.77 -4.43
N ALA A 177 0.71 5.08 -4.59
CA ALA A 177 -0.59 5.75 -4.50
C ALA A 177 -1.57 5.21 -5.56
N THR A 178 -1.08 4.99 -6.77
CA THR A 178 -1.84 4.35 -7.85
C THR A 178 -2.19 2.90 -7.54
N ALA A 179 -1.29 2.14 -6.93
CA ALA A 179 -1.53 0.76 -6.53
C ALA A 179 -2.67 0.66 -5.51
N VAL A 180 -2.68 1.53 -4.49
CA VAL A 180 -3.78 1.63 -3.52
C VAL A 180 -5.08 2.01 -4.22
N GLY A 181 -5.09 3.07 -5.03
CA GLY A 181 -6.29 3.52 -5.75
C GLY A 181 -6.88 2.45 -6.68
N LYS A 182 -6.02 1.64 -7.33
CA LYS A 182 -6.44 0.50 -8.16
C LYS A 182 -6.98 -0.66 -7.33
N ALA A 183 -6.47 -0.85 -6.11
CA ALA A 183 -6.87 -1.93 -5.22
C ALA A 183 -8.21 -1.69 -4.50
N VAL A 184 -8.65 -0.44 -4.31
CA VAL A 184 -9.99 -0.16 -3.74
C VAL A 184 -11.08 -0.76 -4.64
N ALA A 185 -12.23 -1.18 -4.10
CA ALA A 185 -13.37 -1.60 -4.90
C ALA A 185 -14.10 -0.39 -5.52
N ASP A 186 -14.88 -0.64 -6.56
CA ASP A 186 -15.72 0.41 -7.16
C ASP A 186 -16.73 0.93 -6.12
N GLY A 187 -16.90 2.25 -6.04
CA GLY A 187 -17.72 2.88 -4.98
C GLY A 187 -17.05 2.98 -3.61
N GLY A 188 -15.81 2.51 -3.46
CA GLY A 188 -15.06 2.56 -2.20
C GLY A 188 -14.51 3.95 -1.86
N THR A 189 -13.85 4.05 -0.70
CA THR A 189 -13.24 5.30 -0.22
C THR A 189 -11.72 5.24 -0.34
N LEU A 190 -11.12 6.27 -0.93
CA LEU A 190 -9.66 6.44 -0.98
C LEU A 190 -9.27 7.63 -0.09
N VAL A 191 -8.49 7.37 0.94
CA VAL A 191 -7.92 8.38 1.83
C VAL A 191 -6.49 8.66 1.41
N SER A 192 -6.16 9.92 1.14
CA SER A 192 -4.77 10.37 0.95
C SER A 192 -4.36 11.18 2.16
N TYR A 193 -3.49 10.61 3.00
CA TYR A 193 -3.07 11.20 4.27
C TYR A 193 -1.76 11.97 4.12
N LYS A 194 -1.81 13.28 4.34
CA LYS A 194 -0.70 14.25 4.26
C LYS A 194 0.04 14.24 2.92
N LYS A 195 -0.53 13.65 1.89
CA LYS A 195 0.06 13.51 0.55
C LYS A 195 -0.96 13.87 -0.51
N GLN A 196 -0.48 14.56 -1.55
CA GLN A 196 -1.27 14.81 -2.74
C GLN A 196 -1.17 13.62 -3.67
N LEU A 197 -2.31 13.25 -4.28
CA LEU A 197 -2.31 12.30 -5.38
C LEU A 197 -1.53 12.92 -6.56
N PRO A 198 -0.80 12.10 -7.34
CA PRO A 198 -0.10 12.63 -8.50
C PRO A 198 -1.11 13.19 -9.51
N LYS A 199 -0.69 14.04 -10.44
CA LYS A 199 -1.60 14.59 -11.46
C LYS A 199 -2.24 13.48 -12.29
N HIS A 200 -1.40 12.54 -12.74
CA HIS A 200 -1.84 11.40 -13.53
C HIS A 200 -1.68 10.09 -12.76
N VAL A 201 -2.55 9.13 -13.06
CA VAL A 201 -2.45 7.75 -12.59
C VAL A 201 -1.23 7.09 -13.25
N VAL A 202 -0.33 6.55 -12.44
CA VAL A 202 0.94 5.99 -12.92
C VAL A 202 0.73 4.55 -13.36
N TYR A 203 0.86 4.28 -14.66
CA TYR A 203 0.84 2.93 -15.21
C TYR A 203 2.26 2.51 -15.62
N ASP A 204 2.67 1.31 -15.21
CA ASP A 204 3.94 0.73 -15.64
C ASP A 204 3.78 0.10 -17.05
N GLY A 205 4.78 0.29 -17.91
CA GLY A 205 4.93 -0.46 -19.15
C GLY A 205 3.91 -0.24 -20.28
N ALA A 206 3.23 0.91 -20.37
CA ALA A 206 2.39 1.17 -21.55
C ALA A 206 2.38 2.64 -21.98
N THR A 207 2.46 2.86 -23.29
CA THR A 207 2.20 4.12 -24.03
C THR A 207 0.72 4.50 -23.96
N ARG A 208 0.12 4.49 -22.76
CA ARG A 208 -1.27 4.91 -22.56
C ARG A 208 -1.32 6.43 -22.49
N LYS A 209 -2.44 7.00 -22.96
CA LYS A 209 -2.77 8.39 -22.64
C LYS A 209 -2.77 8.53 -21.12
N ALA A 210 -2.11 9.57 -20.63
CA ALA A 210 -2.09 9.87 -19.21
C ALA A 210 -3.54 10.06 -18.73
N ILE A 211 -3.96 9.28 -17.73
CA ILE A 211 -5.30 9.38 -17.15
C ILE A 211 -5.17 10.28 -15.92
N GLU A 212 -5.90 11.38 -15.89
CA GLU A 212 -6.01 12.26 -14.72
C GLU A 212 -6.73 11.53 -13.57
N TRP A 213 -6.36 11.81 -12.33
CA TRP A 213 -6.99 11.18 -11.16
C TRP A 213 -8.48 11.47 -11.04
N ASP A 214 -8.94 12.63 -11.50
CA ASP A 214 -10.36 12.99 -11.51
C ASP A 214 -11.17 12.06 -12.43
N ALA A 215 -10.62 11.72 -13.61
CA ALA A 215 -11.26 10.79 -14.52
C ALA A 215 -11.30 9.37 -13.93
N PHE A 216 -10.18 8.93 -13.35
CA PHE A 216 -10.07 7.62 -12.73
C PHE A 216 -11.02 7.44 -11.54
N THR A 217 -11.08 8.42 -10.65
CA THR A 217 -11.94 8.38 -9.47
C THR A 217 -13.41 8.44 -9.85
N LYS A 218 -13.78 9.22 -10.87
CA LYS A 218 -15.14 9.27 -11.40
C LYS A 218 -15.58 7.96 -12.04
N GLU A 219 -14.74 7.35 -12.87
CA GLU A 219 -15.01 6.05 -13.50
C GLU A 219 -15.28 4.98 -12.45
N LYS A 220 -14.44 4.96 -11.41
CA LYS A 220 -14.51 3.99 -10.32
C LYS A 220 -15.48 4.37 -9.20
N LYS A 221 -16.13 5.53 -9.30
CA LYS A 221 -17.04 6.08 -8.29
C LYS A 221 -16.40 6.18 -6.90
N LEU A 222 -15.11 6.47 -6.84
CA LEU A 222 -14.38 6.55 -5.57
C LEU A 222 -14.74 7.82 -4.81
N LYS A 223 -14.93 7.69 -3.50
CA LYS A 223 -14.97 8.82 -2.59
C LYS A 223 -13.55 9.15 -2.15
N VAL A 224 -13.00 10.27 -2.61
CA VAL A 224 -11.63 10.70 -2.25
C VAL A 224 -11.68 11.61 -1.03
N LEU A 225 -10.88 11.31 -0.01
CA LEU A 225 -10.69 12.12 1.19
C LEU A 225 -9.21 12.53 1.27
N ASN A 226 -8.94 13.84 1.24
CA ASN A 226 -7.60 14.37 1.44
C ASN A 226 -7.50 14.90 2.86
N LEU A 227 -6.62 14.31 3.67
CA LEU A 227 -6.43 14.61 5.09
C LEU A 227 -5.02 15.12 5.39
#